data_AF-A0A7X5N4Z2-F1
#
_entry.id   AF-A0A7X5N4Z2-F1
#
_cell.length_a   1.000
_cell.length_b   1.000
_cell.length_c   1.000
_cell.angle_alpha   90.00
_cell.angle_beta   90.00
_cell.angle_gamma   90.00
#
_symmetry.space_group_name_H-M   'P 1'
#
loop_
_entity.id
_entity.type
_entity.pdbx_description
1 polymer ?
#
loop_
_entity_poly.entity_id
_entity_poly.type
_entity_poly.pdbx_seq_one_letter_code
_entity_poly.pdbx_strand_id
1 'polypeptide(L)' 'NYRSKLFGLTIDPERLQQIRQERRANSRYSAAETCRREVATAERMFQMERIPTLSTTNTSIEEISSKVLSTLGLQREM' A
#
# COMPACT_ATOMS: atom_id res chain seq x y z
N ASN A 1 -15.99 -17.53 -0.69
CA ASN A 1 -15.56 -16.49 0.25
C ASN A 1 -14.22 -15.91 -0.20
N TYR A 2 -14.17 -14.66 -0.66
CA TYR A 2 -12.95 -14.05 -1.25
C TYR A 2 -12.25 -13.05 -0.31
N ARG A 3 -12.94 -12.56 0.73
CA ARG A 3 -12.41 -11.55 1.66
C ARG A 3 -11.12 -11.98 2.36
N SER A 4 -10.97 -13.26 2.68
CA SER A 4 -9.75 -13.81 3.29
C SER A 4 -8.53 -13.81 2.37
N LYS A 5 -8.71 -13.54 1.07
CA LYS A 5 -7.62 -13.43 0.09
C LYS A 5 -7.18 -11.98 -0.13
N LEU A 6 -7.85 -11.02 0.51
CA LEU A 6 -7.56 -9.60 0.33
C LEU A 6 -6.46 -9.15 1.30
N PHE A 7 -5.51 -8.38 0.77
CA PHE A 7 -4.47 -7.73 1.54
C PHE A 7 -4.19 -6.36 0.91
N GLY A 8 -4.20 -5.31 1.72
CA GLY A 8 -3.96 -3.95 1.27
C GLY A 8 -2.50 -3.56 1.38
N LEU A 9 -1.97 -2.86 0.38
CA LEU A 9 -0.68 -2.19 0.45
C LEU A 9 -0.95 -0.69 0.48
N THR A 10 -0.45 -0.02 1.51
CA THR A 10 -0.45 1.44 1.60
C THR A 10 0.96 1.98 1.43
N ILE A 11 1.07 3.30 1.28
CA ILE A 11 2.32 4.03 1.13
C ILE A 11 2.15 5.41 1.75
N ASP A 12 3.22 5.92 2.34
CA ASP A 12 3.26 7.29 2.83
C ASP A 12 3.02 8.30 1.68
N PRO A 13 2.18 9.32 1.88
CA PRO A 13 1.88 10.29 0.83
C PRO A 13 3.10 11.07 0.31
N GLU A 14 4.06 11.40 1.17
CA GLU A 14 5.27 12.13 0.78
C GLU A 14 6.17 11.23 -0.06
N ARG A 15 6.32 9.96 0.37
CA ARG A 15 7.06 8.97 -0.43
C ARG A 15 6.42 8.72 -1.78
N LEU A 16 5.09 8.60 -1.83
CA LEU A 16 4.35 8.47 -3.09
C LEU A 16 4.58 9.70 -3.99
N GLN A 17 4.55 10.90 -3.41
CA GLN A 17 4.80 12.13 -4.14
C GLN A 17 6.20 12.15 -4.76
N GLN A 18 7.24 11.79 -4.00
CA GLN A 18 8.63 11.71 -4.49
C GLN A 18 8.73 10.78 -5.71
N ILE A 19 8.20 9.55 -5.59
CA ILE A 19 8.20 8.57 -6.68
C ILE A 19 7.46 9.12 -7.91
N ARG A 20 6.30 9.78 -7.70
CA ARG A 20 5.52 10.34 -8.81
C ARG A 20 6.19 11.57 -9.43
N GLN A 21 6.95 12.35 -8.67
CA GLN A 21 7.74 13.46 -9.20
C GLN A 21 8.85 12.96 -10.12
N GLU A 22 9.52 11.86 -9.78
CA GLU A 22 10.54 11.24 -10.64
C GLU A 22 9.91 10.70 -11.94
N ARG A 23 8.71 10.12 -11.87
CA ARG A 23 8.03 9.53 -13.04
C ARG A 23 7.37 10.57 -13.94
N ARG A 24 6.75 11.60 -13.36
CA ARG A 24 6.04 12.67 -14.07
C ARG A 24 5.95 13.94 -13.22
N ALA A 25 7.04 14.68 -13.24
CA ALA A 25 7.20 15.92 -12.48
C ALA A 25 6.10 16.96 -12.78
N ASN A 26 5.81 17.81 -11.79
CA ASN A 26 4.99 19.03 -11.90
C ASN A 26 3.58 18.79 -12.48
N SER A 27 3.00 17.64 -12.19
CA SER A 27 1.68 17.26 -12.68
C SER A 27 0.69 17.13 -11.52
N ARG A 28 -0.62 17.19 -11.82
CA ARG A 28 -1.65 16.91 -10.81
C ARG A 28 -1.49 15.52 -10.17
N TYR A 29 -0.95 14.57 -10.94
CA TYR A 29 -0.66 13.21 -10.49
C TYR A 29 0.40 13.17 -9.37
N SER A 30 1.42 14.02 -9.45
CA SER A 30 2.51 14.13 -8.48
C SER A 30 2.31 15.24 -7.44
N ALA A 31 1.14 15.90 -7.42
CA ALA A 31 0.83 16.93 -6.44
C ALA A 31 0.65 16.33 -5.04
N ALA A 32 1.20 16.99 -4.02
CA ALA A 32 1.15 16.54 -2.63
C ALA A 32 -0.28 16.32 -2.12
N GLU A 33 -1.19 17.23 -2.45
CA GLU A 33 -2.61 17.14 -2.08
C GLU A 33 -3.29 15.93 -2.72
N THR A 34 -3.03 15.67 -4.00
CA THR A 34 -3.53 14.47 -4.69
C THR A 34 -3.04 13.21 -4.00
N CYS A 35 -1.75 13.10 -3.71
CA CYS A 35 -1.16 11.93 -3.05
C CYS A 35 -1.76 11.71 -1.66
N ARG A 36 -1.86 12.76 -0.84
CA ARG A 36 -2.49 12.68 0.49
C ARG A 36 -3.94 12.23 0.42
N ARG A 37 -4.72 12.82 -0.47
CA ARG A 37 -6.14 12.49 -0.63
C ARG A 37 -6.33 11.05 -1.09
N GLU A 38 -5.54 10.60 -2.07
CA GLU A 38 -5.63 9.22 -2.60
C GLU A 38 -5.26 8.17 -1.55
N VAL A 39 -4.16 8.36 -0.83
CA VAL A 39 -3.73 7.46 0.24
C VAL A 39 -4.78 7.41 1.35
N ALA A 40 -5.23 8.56 1.86
CA ALA A 40 -6.24 8.61 2.93
C ALA A 40 -7.56 7.94 2.52
N THR A 41 -7.96 8.09 1.24
CA THR A 41 -9.17 7.43 0.72
C THR A 41 -9.00 5.90 0.68
N ALA A 42 -7.85 5.42 0.21
CA ALA A 42 -7.54 3.99 0.16
C ALA A 42 -7.47 3.36 1.55
N GLU A 43 -6.76 4.00 2.49
CA GLU A 43 -6.64 3.51 3.88
C GLU A 43 -7.98 3.46 4.58
N ARG A 44 -8.83 4.47 4.39
CA ARG A 44 -10.20 4.47 4.91
C ARG A 44 -11.02 3.32 4.35
N MET A 45 -10.89 3.04 3.04
CA MET A 45 -11.57 1.90 2.41
C MET A 45 -11.09 0.57 3.00
N PHE A 46 -9.78 0.37 3.17
CA PHE A 46 -9.24 -0.84 3.77
C PHE A 46 -9.73 -1.03 5.22
N GLN A 47 -9.74 0.04 6.00
CA GLN A 47 -10.21 0.02 7.38
C GLN A 47 -11.71 -0.33 7.48
N MET A 48 -12.55 0.30 6.66
CA MET A 48 -14.00 0.04 6.63
C MET A 48 -14.30 -1.42 6.28
N GLU A 49 -13.52 -2.00 5.38
CA GLU A 49 -13.67 -3.39 4.94
C GLU A 49 -12.92 -4.41 5.81
N ARG A 50 -12.24 -3.94 6.88
CA ARG A 50 -11.39 -4.74 7.78
C ARG A 50 -10.34 -5.57 7.03
N ILE A 51 -9.76 -5.00 5.99
CA ILE A 51 -8.71 -5.63 5.19
C ILE A 51 -7.38 -5.44 5.93
N PRO A 52 -6.58 -6.50 6.15
CA PRO A 52 -5.24 -6.37 6.70
C PRO A 52 -4.36 -5.57 5.74
N THR A 53 -3.57 -4.63 6.26
CA THR A 53 -2.74 -3.73 5.45
C THR A 53 -1.29 -3.69 5.89
N LEU A 54 -0.39 -3.41 4.95
CA LEU A 54 1.02 -3.14 5.20
C LEU A 54 1.42 -1.83 4.52
N SER A 55 2.17 -0.98 5.23
CA SER A 55 2.85 0.18 4.62
C SER A 55 4.11 -0.28 3.90
N THR A 56 4.26 0.15 2.66
CA THR A 56 5.39 -0.23 1.77
C THR A 56 6.49 0.83 1.69
N THR A 57 6.33 1.96 2.38
CA THR A 57 7.21 3.15 2.29
C THR A 57 8.70 2.84 2.40
N ASN A 58 9.07 1.98 3.37
CA ASN A 58 10.46 1.64 3.69
C ASN A 58 10.68 0.12 3.69
N THR A 59 9.91 -0.62 2.91
CA THR A 59 9.91 -2.09 2.92
C THR A 59 10.30 -2.62 1.55
N SER A 60 11.23 -3.57 1.49
CA SER A 60 11.63 -4.19 0.23
C SER A 60 10.51 -5.09 -0.32
N ILE A 61 10.60 -5.46 -1.60
CA ILE A 61 9.61 -6.35 -2.25
C ILE A 61 9.59 -7.74 -1.58
N GLU A 62 10.76 -8.24 -1.19
CA GLU A 62 10.93 -9.53 -0.49
C GLU A 62 10.30 -9.48 0.90
N GLU A 63 10.48 -8.38 1.63
CA GLU A 63 9.90 -8.21 2.96
C GLU A 63 8.37 -8.02 2.87
N ILE A 64 7.87 -7.28 1.88
CA ILE A 64 6.42 -7.18 1.60
C ILE A 64 5.85 -8.58 1.36
N SER A 65 6.48 -9.35 0.46
CA SER A 65 6.02 -10.69 0.11
C SER A 65 5.97 -11.61 1.33
N SER A 66 7.02 -11.59 2.15
CA SER A 66 7.12 -12.40 3.36
C SER A 66 6.04 -12.03 4.38
N LYS A 67 5.81 -10.73 4.60
CA LYS A 67 4.76 -10.25 5.51
C LYS A 67 3.35 -10.59 5.03
N VAL A 68 3.08 -10.51 3.72
CA VAL A 68 1.79 -10.89 3.13
C VAL A 68 1.53 -12.39 3.36
N LEU A 69 2.50 -13.25 3.03
CA LEU A 69 2.38 -14.69 3.20
C LEU A 69 2.18 -15.07 4.67
N SER A 70 2.94 -14.46 5.58
CA SER A 70 2.81 -14.69 7.02
C SER A 70 1.45 -14.24 7.55
N THR A 71 0.99 -13.03 7.20
CA THR A 71 -0.28 -12.47 7.70
C THR A 71 -1.49 -13.26 7.20
N LEU A 72 -1.45 -13.76 5.96
CA LEU A 72 -2.53 -14.56 5.39
C LEU A 72 -2.43 -16.05 5.76
N GLY A 73 -1.43 -16.48 6.54
CA GLY A 73 -1.23 -17.88 6.89
C GLY A 73 -0.94 -18.78 5.68
N LEU A 74 -0.32 -18.21 4.64
CA LEU A 74 0.01 -18.90 3.38
C LEU A 74 1.44 -19.47 3.38
N GLN A 75 2.13 -19.46 4.53
CA GLN A 75 3.41 -20.14 4.65
C GLN A 75 3.21 -21.62 4.34
N ARG A 76 3.82 -22.08 3.25
CA ARG A 76 3.95 -23.51 2.97
C ARG A 76 4.90 -24.08 4.02
N GLU A 77 4.45 -25.10 4.74
CA GLU A 77 5.37 -26.01 5.43
C GLU A 77 6.36 -26.53 4.37
N MET A 78 7.65 -26.32 4.60
CA MET A 78 8.71 -27.03 3.89
C MET A 78 8.96 -28.37 4.57
#